data_AF-A0A8T6LHA6-F1
#
_entry.id   AF-A0A8T6LHA6-F1
#
_cell.length_a   1.000
_cell.length_b   1.000
_cell.length_c   1.000
_cell.angle_alpha   90.00
_cell.angle_beta   90.00
_cell.angle_gamma   90.00
#
_symmetry.space_group_name_H-M   'P 1'
#
loop_
_entity.id
_entity.type
_entity.pdbx_description
1 polymer ?
#
loop_
_entity_poly.entity_id
_entity_poly.type
_entity_poly.pdbx_seq_one_letter_code
_entity_poly.pdbx_strand_id
1 'polypeptide(L)'
;VMKSVAPGAAGSWSLSNYGPRVIANDFDPGFFVEHFVKDMEIALAEAGRMKLALPGLALAHQLYNALRAQGKGHRGTHALQLALAHLSDIDWMGRD
;
A
#
# COMPACT_ATOMS: atom_id res chain seq x y z
N VAL A 1 -9.15 17.69 -5.80
CA VAL A 1 -7.76 17.59 -5.30
C VAL A 1 -6.88 16.67 -6.13
N MET A 2 -7.19 15.38 -6.32
CA MET A 2 -6.29 14.44 -7.03
C MET A 2 -5.90 14.87 -8.45
N LYS A 3 -6.85 15.40 -9.25
CA LYS A 3 -6.59 15.97 -10.59
C LYS A 3 -5.61 17.16 -10.57
N SER A 4 -5.55 17.88 -9.46
CA SER A 4 -4.67 19.05 -9.26
C SER A 4 -3.27 18.64 -8.80
N VAL A 5 -3.13 17.49 -8.13
CA VAL A 5 -1.85 16.99 -7.59
C VAL A 5 -1.09 16.15 -8.62
N ALA A 6 -1.80 15.37 -9.44
CA ALA A 6 -1.21 14.46 -10.42
C ALA A 6 -0.17 15.09 -11.39
N PRO A 7 -0.34 16.33 -11.91
CA PRO A 7 0.67 16.93 -12.79
C PRO A 7 1.83 17.62 -12.04
N GLY A 8 1.75 17.74 -10.72
CA GLY A 8 2.78 18.40 -9.90
C GLY A 8 3.88 17.44 -9.43
N ALA A 9 4.79 17.95 -8.58
CA ALA A 9 5.91 17.17 -8.02
C ALA A 9 5.48 15.95 -7.17
N ALA A 10 4.23 15.91 -6.70
CA ALA A 10 3.65 14.78 -5.99
C ALA A 10 2.98 13.74 -6.91
N GLY A 11 3.03 13.95 -8.24
CA GLY A 11 2.55 13.00 -9.23
C GLY A 11 3.35 11.70 -9.23
N SER A 12 2.66 10.57 -9.39
CA SER A 12 3.28 9.27 -9.59
C SER A 12 2.36 8.36 -10.40
N TRP A 13 2.92 7.33 -11.02
CA TRP A 13 2.12 6.30 -11.69
C TRP A 13 1.11 5.67 -10.73
N SER A 14 1.53 5.34 -9.51
CA SER A 14 0.64 4.81 -8.47
C SER A 14 -0.51 5.75 -8.14
N LEU A 15 -0.26 7.05 -8.00
CA LEU A 15 -1.33 8.02 -7.73
C LEU A 15 -2.33 8.08 -8.89
N SER A 16 -1.84 8.17 -10.12
CA SER A 16 -2.68 8.30 -11.32
C SER A 16 -3.53 7.06 -11.61
N ASN A 17 -3.02 5.86 -11.28
CA ASN A 17 -3.70 4.60 -11.59
C ASN A 17 -4.47 4.02 -10.41
N TYR A 18 -3.90 4.06 -9.20
CA TYR A 18 -4.54 3.51 -8.01
C TYR A 18 -5.44 4.50 -7.29
N GLY A 19 -5.15 5.80 -7.36
CA GLY A 19 -5.96 6.82 -6.69
C GLY A 19 -7.46 6.73 -7.05
N PRO A 20 -7.85 6.70 -8.34
CA PRO A 20 -9.25 6.53 -8.74
C PRO A 20 -9.87 5.22 -8.24
N ARG A 21 -9.11 4.11 -8.24
CA ARG A 21 -9.58 2.80 -7.78
C ARG A 21 -9.82 2.77 -6.27
N VAL A 22 -8.91 3.35 -5.50
CA VAL A 22 -9.04 3.52 -4.05
C VAL A 22 -10.30 4.33 -3.71
N ILE A 23 -10.56 5.43 -4.44
CA ILE A 23 -11.77 6.25 -4.27
C ILE A 23 -13.03 5.47 -4.62
N ALA A 24 -12.99 4.63 -5.65
CA ALA A 24 -14.11 3.78 -6.09
C ALA A 24 -14.28 2.49 -5.26
N ASN A 25 -13.50 2.28 -4.20
CA ASN A 25 -13.46 1.03 -3.42
C ASN A 25 -13.14 -0.23 -4.25
N ASP A 26 -12.48 -0.04 -5.39
CA ASP A 26 -11.95 -1.13 -6.20
C ASP A 26 -10.56 -1.50 -5.68
N PHE A 27 -10.48 -2.65 -5.00
CA PHE A 27 -9.26 -3.23 -4.47
C PHE A 27 -8.84 -4.51 -5.19
N ASP A 28 -9.33 -4.70 -6.42
CA ASP A 28 -9.00 -5.89 -7.17
C ASP A 28 -7.53 -5.87 -7.62
N PRO A 29 -6.85 -7.01 -7.53
CA PRO A 29 -5.40 -7.06 -7.70
C PRO A 29 -5.00 -6.90 -9.16
N GLY A 30 -4.12 -5.94 -9.44
CA GLY A 30 -3.15 -6.06 -10.54
C GLY A 30 -1.87 -6.75 -10.06
N PHE A 31 -1.54 -6.56 -8.78
CA PHE A 31 -0.46 -7.24 -8.06
C PHE A 31 -0.89 -7.45 -6.61
N PHE A 32 -0.73 -8.68 -6.11
CA PHE A 32 -1.24 -9.09 -4.80
C PHE A 32 -0.40 -8.57 -3.64
N VAL A 33 -1.06 -8.20 -2.54
CA VAL A 33 -0.40 -7.82 -1.28
C VAL A 33 0.51 -8.94 -0.76
N GLU A 34 0.10 -10.21 -0.81
CA GLU A 34 0.92 -11.33 -0.35
C GLU A 34 2.24 -11.45 -1.11
N HIS A 35 2.20 -11.32 -2.44
CA HIS A 35 3.42 -11.30 -3.25
C HIS A 35 4.30 -10.10 -2.92
N PHE A 36 3.68 -8.93 -2.71
CA PHE A 36 4.42 -7.74 -2.36
C PHE A 36 5.12 -7.86 -1.01
N VAL A 37 4.47 -8.45 0.00
CA VAL A 37 5.10 -8.73 1.30
C VAL A 37 6.30 -9.66 1.15
N LYS A 38 6.16 -10.76 0.40
CA LYS A 38 7.26 -11.68 0.10
C LYS A 38 8.46 -10.94 -0.53
N ASP A 39 8.22 -10.07 -1.51
CA ASP A 39 9.29 -9.32 -2.17
C ASP A 39 9.96 -8.31 -1.21
N MET A 40 9.19 -7.68 -0.30
CA MET A 40 9.73 -6.81 0.74
C MET A 40 10.57 -7.57 1.78
N GLU A 41 10.16 -8.78 2.18
CA GLU A 41 10.92 -9.66 3.07
C GLU A 41 12.30 -10.00 2.46
N ILE A 42 12.34 -10.33 1.17
CA ILE A 42 13.59 -10.58 0.42
C ILE A 42 14.49 -9.32 0.41
N ALA A 43 13.92 -8.16 0.08
CA ALA A 43 14.67 -6.91 0.02
C ALA A 43 15.23 -6.49 1.39
N LEU A 44 14.46 -6.65 2.47
CA LEU A 44 14.91 -6.38 3.84
C LEU A 44 16.00 -7.35 4.29
N ALA A 45 15.89 -8.64 3.93
CA ALA A 45 16.92 -9.63 4.24
C ALA A 45 18.25 -9.29 3.56
N GLU A 46 18.22 -8.90 2.28
CA GLU A 46 19.43 -8.51 1.55
C GLU A 46 20.03 -7.21 2.08
N ALA A 47 19.18 -6.20 2.39
CA ALA A 47 19.64 -4.97 3.04
C ALA A 47 20.35 -5.25 4.37
N GLY A 48 19.87 -6.22 5.15
CA GLY A 48 20.54 -6.69 6.37
C GLY A 48 21.93 -7.26 6.11
N ARG A 49 22.11 -8.07 5.06
CA ARG A 49 23.43 -8.61 4.65
C ARG A 49 24.39 -7.50 4.22
N MET A 50 23.87 -6.49 3.53
CA MET A 50 24.64 -5.33 3.06
C MET A 50 24.86 -4.25 4.14
N LYS A 51 24.27 -4.41 5.34
CA LYS A 51 24.26 -3.40 6.42
C LYS A 51 23.65 -2.05 5.98
N LEU A 52 22.59 -2.09 5.17
CA LEU A 52 21.84 -0.92 4.71
C LEU A 52 20.59 -0.68 5.56
N ALA A 53 20.35 0.58 5.92
CA ALA A 53 19.14 0.99 6.62
C ALA A 53 18.06 1.43 5.63
N LEU A 54 16.94 0.68 5.57
CA LEU A 54 15.80 0.97 4.70
C LEU A 54 14.52 1.27 5.51
N PRO A 55 14.46 2.37 6.28
CA PRO A 55 13.35 2.64 7.19
C PRO A 55 11.99 2.77 6.48
N GLY A 56 11.95 3.36 5.28
CA GLY A 56 10.72 3.46 4.49
C GLY A 56 10.17 2.09 4.05
N LEU A 57 11.07 1.18 3.65
CA LEU A 57 10.69 -0.19 3.30
C LEU A 57 10.21 -0.97 4.53
N ALA A 58 10.90 -0.81 5.67
CA ALA A 58 10.51 -1.44 6.92
C ALA A 58 9.11 -0.99 7.37
N LEU A 59 8.82 0.31 7.30
CA LEU A 59 7.49 0.84 7.60
C LEU A 59 6.43 0.29 6.64
N ALA A 60 6.68 0.32 5.33
CA ALA A 60 5.76 -0.24 4.35
C ALA A 60 5.48 -1.73 4.63
N HIS A 61 6.53 -2.52 4.87
CA HIS A 61 6.40 -3.94 5.21
C HIS A 61 5.52 -4.18 6.44
N GLN A 62 5.64 -3.36 7.50
CA GLN A 62 4.78 -3.47 8.68
C GLN A 62 3.30 -3.16 8.35
N LEU A 63 3.03 -2.10 7.60
CA LEU A 63 1.67 -1.73 7.22
C LEU A 63 1.02 -2.78 6.31
N TYR A 64 1.77 -3.34 5.36
CA TYR A 64 1.28 -4.42 4.51
C TYR A 64 1.10 -5.74 5.27
N ASN A 65 1.90 -6.01 6.29
CA ASN A 65 1.66 -7.14 7.20
C ASN A 65 0.36 -6.97 7.98
N ALA A 66 0.08 -5.76 8.48
CA ALA A 66 -1.20 -5.47 9.13
C ALA A 66 -2.38 -5.69 8.15
N LEU A 67 -2.25 -5.23 6.91
CA LEU A 67 -3.25 -5.47 5.87
C LEU A 67 -3.44 -6.97 5.56
N ARG A 68 -2.34 -7.72 5.45
CA ARG A 68 -2.37 -9.18 5.25
C ARG A 68 -3.07 -9.89 6.40
N ALA A 69 -2.76 -9.51 7.65
CA ALA A 69 -3.38 -10.06 8.86
C ALA A 69 -4.89 -9.79 8.94
N GLN A 70 -5.39 -8.72 8.31
CA GLN A 70 -6.82 -8.43 8.14
C GLN A 70 -7.49 -9.28 7.05
N GLY A 71 -6.82 -10.31 6.52
CA GLY A 71 -7.34 -11.20 5.48
C GLY A 71 -7.39 -10.57 4.08
N LYS A 72 -6.68 -9.46 3.85
CA LYS A 72 -6.67 -8.73 2.57
C LYS A 72 -5.45 -9.04 1.69
N GLY A 73 -4.78 -10.18 1.93
CA GLY A 73 -3.61 -10.60 1.18
C GLY A 73 -3.82 -10.80 -0.33
N HIS A 74 -5.04 -11.18 -0.72
CA HIS A 74 -5.48 -11.36 -2.11
C HIS A 74 -5.96 -10.06 -2.79
N ARG A 75 -5.83 -8.90 -2.14
CA ARG A 75 -6.17 -7.59 -2.73
C ARG A 75 -4.98 -6.97 -3.43
N GLY A 76 -5.25 -5.94 -4.23
CA GLY A 76 -4.20 -5.11 -4.85
C GLY A 76 -3.38 -4.35 -3.82
N THR A 77 -2.13 -4.00 -4.15
CA THR A 77 -1.24 -3.25 -3.25
C THR A 77 -1.83 -1.91 -2.79
N HIS A 78 -2.66 -1.27 -3.60
CA HIS A 78 -3.37 -0.05 -3.22
C HIS A 78 -4.41 -0.23 -2.11
N ALA A 79 -4.71 -1.47 -1.69
CA ALA A 79 -5.52 -1.76 -0.51
C ALA A 79 -4.84 -1.37 0.81
N LEU A 80 -3.59 -0.89 0.79
CA LEU A 80 -2.93 -0.26 1.95
C LEU A 80 -3.81 0.79 2.64
N GLN A 81 -4.66 1.49 1.86
CA GLN A 81 -5.63 2.44 2.40
C GLN A 81 -6.55 1.83 3.47
N LEU A 82 -6.94 0.56 3.34
CA LEU A 82 -7.80 -0.12 4.31
C LEU A 82 -7.09 -0.32 5.65
N ALA A 83 -5.79 -0.63 5.64
CA ALA A 83 -5.01 -0.72 6.86
C ALA A 83 -4.88 0.65 7.54
N LEU A 84 -4.65 1.71 6.77
CA LEU A 84 -4.57 3.08 7.30
C LEU A 84 -5.91 3.57 7.86
N ALA A 85 -7.03 3.22 7.21
CA ALA A 85 -8.36 3.54 7.69
C ALA A 85 -8.67 2.81 9.00
N HIS A 86 -8.34 1.52 9.09
CA HIS A 86 -8.48 0.74 10.32
C HIS A 86 -7.66 1.31 11.48
N LEU A 87 -6.40 1.69 11.23
CA LEU A 87 -5.55 2.34 12.25
C LEU A 87 -6.07 3.70 12.70
N SER A 88 -6.85 4.38 11.85
CA SER A 88 -7.43 5.70 12.13
C SER A 88 -8.84 5.63 12.69
N ASP A 89 -9.41 4.44 12.91
CA ASP A 89 -10.82 4.23 13.28
C ASP A 89 -11.80 4.91 12.30
N ILE A 90 -11.51 4.81 11.00
CA ILE A 90 -12.33 5.38 9.91
C ILE A 90 -12.99 4.24 9.14
N ASP A 91 -14.32 4.28 9.02
CA ASP A 91 -15.04 3.44 8.05
C ASP A 91 -14.81 3.96 6.64
N TRP A 92 -13.76 3.45 6.00
CA TRP A 92 -13.48 3.78 4.60
C TRP A 92 -14.60 3.25 3.70
N MET A 93 -15.02 1.99 3.87
CA MET A 93 -15.92 1.35 2.91
C MET A 93 -17.32 1.96 2.91
N GLY A 94 -17.77 2.48 4.05
CA GLY A 94 -19.04 3.20 4.21
C GLY A 94 -18.98 4.72 4.04
N ARG A 95 -17.88 5.27 3.50
CA ARG A 95 -17.79 6.72 3.24
C ARG A 95 -18.69 7.10 2.06
N ASP A 96 -19.51 8.14 2.25
CA ASP A 96 -20.31 8.79 1.20
C ASP A 96 -19.47 9.71 0.31
#